data_AF-A0A946IFE5-F1
#
_entry.id   AF-A0A946IFE5-F1
#
_cell.length_a   1.000
_cell.length_b   1.000
_cell.length_c   1.000
_cell.angle_alpha   90.00
_cell.angle_beta   90.00
_cell.angle_gamma   90.00
#
_symmetry.space_group_name_H-M   'P 1'
#
loop_
_entity.id
_entity.type
_entity.pdbx_description
1 polymer ?
#
loop_
_entity_poly.entity_id
_entity_poly.type
_entity_poly.pdbx_seq_one_letter_code
_entity_poly.pdbx_strand_id
1 'polypeptide(L)'
;MAAEQNAGSLDSAFYQPADAFFPAQAGLALTYDDLTLSTLYSETLPRDTSLDTELAGGLCLHLPIISADMDTVTESRMATGMALNGGLGLIHYNMPEKQQLKEVSRVKNHVHGLIQEPITVAPDKTVGDVIELIETKRYSFSTFPVVGDDRKLVGLLSGNVLKPRYAAKQVTSALVPRDQVQTLRESQLGADPIAIADQFFTDHPGINKLLVVNDSDELCGLFTLSDIERITTEKLSQFRPARDDHFRLLCGAAVSTPRNDAGELDRERIESHVGALIERGADVVAVSTAHGHSKGVGNAVALIRAAYPDLPLIAGNVTTAAGVEYLADQGANIIKIGQGPGSICTTRLVAGVGIPQMTALYVASQAAKAKGVSLLADGGITKSGDIVKALTLVDGVICGGLLAGCPETPGQVMEISGKLYKQYRGMGSFAAMKSGSAARYGHAPKDANRKVAAEGIEALKEVSENLDQLLGQLIGGVQAGMGYLGAAKLADLRAKACYTRISPAGQKEAAPHDVVEMKASS
;
A
#
# COMPACT_ATOMS: atom_id res chain seq x y z
N MET A 1 16.11 38.50 -4.47
CA MET A 1 14.71 38.72 -4.86
C MET A 1 14.36 37.60 -5.82
N ALA A 2 13.58 36.62 -5.36
CA ALA A 2 13.12 35.53 -6.21
C ALA A 2 12.27 36.13 -7.35
N ALA A 3 12.49 35.66 -8.58
CA ALA A 3 11.63 36.02 -9.70
C ALA A 3 10.25 35.41 -9.46
N GLU A 4 9.35 36.16 -8.83
CA GLU A 4 7.94 35.78 -8.75
C GLU A 4 7.40 35.65 -10.18
N GLN A 5 6.56 34.62 -10.40
CA GLN A 5 5.88 34.41 -11.68
C GLN A 5 5.01 35.63 -11.99
N ASN A 6 5.56 36.55 -12.75
CA ASN A 6 4.90 37.79 -13.08
C ASN A 6 3.90 37.50 -14.21
N ALA A 7 2.61 37.77 -13.98
CA ALA A 7 1.52 37.45 -14.92
C ALA A 7 1.61 38.19 -16.28
N GLY A 8 2.62 39.05 -16.47
CA GLY A 8 2.95 39.70 -17.74
C GLY A 8 4.28 39.26 -18.36
N SER A 9 4.90 38.18 -17.87
CA SER A 9 6.13 37.64 -18.45
C SER A 9 5.84 36.86 -19.74
N LEU A 10 6.83 36.79 -20.65
CA LEU A 10 6.75 35.96 -21.86
C LEU A 10 6.46 34.49 -21.48
N ASP A 11 7.05 34.02 -20.38
CA ASP A 11 6.91 32.66 -19.86
C ASP A 11 5.45 32.30 -19.57
N SER A 12 4.65 33.21 -18.99
CA SER A 12 3.23 32.95 -18.70
C SER A 12 2.36 32.69 -19.94
N ALA A 13 2.84 33.06 -21.14
CA ALA A 13 2.18 32.74 -22.40
C ALA A 13 2.40 31.28 -22.85
N PHE A 14 3.48 30.63 -22.39
CA PHE A 14 3.88 29.28 -22.81
C PHE A 14 3.80 28.23 -21.70
N TYR A 15 3.99 28.65 -20.45
CA TYR A 15 4.02 27.82 -19.26
C TYR A 15 2.91 28.29 -18.32
N GLN A 16 1.85 27.50 -18.26
CA GLN A 16 0.61 27.91 -17.61
C GLN A 16 0.36 27.07 -16.36
N PRO A 17 -0.19 27.64 -15.27
CA PRO A 17 -0.65 26.84 -14.13
C PRO A 17 -1.80 25.93 -14.56
N ALA A 18 -2.08 24.87 -13.77
CA ALA A 18 -3.08 23.86 -14.11
C ALA A 18 -4.45 24.45 -14.51
N ASP A 19 -4.95 25.40 -13.72
CA ASP A 19 -6.29 26.00 -13.89
C ASP A 19 -6.40 26.94 -15.11
N ALA A 20 -5.27 27.29 -15.74
CA ALA A 20 -5.23 27.97 -17.03
C ALA A 20 -4.95 26.98 -18.18
N PHE A 21 -3.98 26.08 -17.98
CA PHE A 21 -3.52 25.13 -18.99
C PHE A 21 -4.62 24.18 -19.43
N PHE A 22 -5.21 23.40 -18.51
CA PHE A 22 -6.15 22.34 -18.90
C PHE A 22 -7.43 22.87 -19.53
N PRO A 23 -8.06 23.97 -19.04
CA PRO A 23 -9.19 24.58 -19.74
C PRO A 23 -8.84 25.08 -21.15
N ALA A 24 -7.63 25.65 -21.35
CA ALA A 24 -7.17 26.04 -22.67
C ALA A 24 -7.00 24.85 -23.63
N GLN A 25 -6.85 23.63 -23.09
CA GLN A 25 -6.77 22.38 -23.85
C GLN A 25 -8.12 21.63 -23.94
N ALA A 26 -9.25 22.22 -23.57
CA ALA A 26 -10.54 21.50 -23.47
C ALA A 26 -10.98 20.73 -24.74
N GLY A 27 -10.51 21.13 -25.92
CA GLY A 27 -10.75 20.41 -27.19
C GLY A 27 -9.90 19.16 -27.41
N LEU A 28 -8.94 18.86 -26.52
CA LEU A 28 -7.99 17.75 -26.65
C LEU A 28 -7.69 17.13 -25.27
N ALA A 29 -7.92 15.83 -25.13
CA ALA A 29 -7.56 15.11 -23.92
C ALA A 29 -6.08 14.68 -23.95
N LEU A 30 -5.40 14.80 -22.81
CA LEU A 30 -3.95 14.68 -22.66
C LEU A 30 -3.56 13.50 -21.76
N THR A 31 -2.49 12.82 -22.14
CA THR A 31 -1.76 11.81 -21.37
C THR A 31 -0.51 12.41 -20.72
N TYR A 32 0.30 11.59 -20.05
CA TYR A 32 1.58 12.05 -19.50
C TYR A 32 2.56 12.52 -20.58
N ASP A 33 2.51 11.94 -21.78
CA ASP A 33 3.45 12.22 -22.88
C ASP A 33 3.01 13.37 -23.79
N ASP A 34 1.80 13.91 -23.62
CA ASP A 34 1.33 15.06 -24.39
C ASP A 34 1.76 16.41 -23.79
N LEU A 35 2.37 16.39 -22.59
CA LEU A 35 2.76 17.60 -21.85
C LEU A 35 4.11 17.44 -21.16
N THR A 36 4.72 18.57 -20.82
CA THR A 36 5.87 18.66 -19.92
C THR A 36 5.68 19.76 -18.89
N LEU A 37 6.50 19.74 -17.85
CA LEU A 37 6.54 20.75 -16.79
C LEU A 37 7.67 21.73 -17.06
N SER A 38 7.43 23.02 -16.87
CA SER A 38 8.48 24.05 -16.99
C SER A 38 9.38 24.03 -15.75
N THR A 39 10.69 24.21 -15.96
CA THR A 39 11.63 24.46 -14.87
C THR A 39 11.33 25.79 -14.20
N LEU A 40 11.45 25.84 -12.88
CA LEU A 40 11.16 27.02 -12.07
C LEU A 40 12.37 27.36 -11.20
N TYR A 41 12.39 28.59 -10.68
CA TYR A 41 13.38 28.98 -9.69
C TYR A 41 13.31 28.06 -8.46
N SER A 42 14.46 27.59 -7.98
CA SER A 42 14.56 26.65 -6.88
C SER A 42 15.72 26.97 -5.96
N GLU A 43 15.43 27.06 -4.67
CA GLU A 43 16.42 26.96 -3.59
C GLU A 43 16.42 25.54 -2.97
N THR A 44 15.52 24.67 -3.43
CA THR A 44 15.32 23.32 -2.90
C THR A 44 16.20 22.33 -3.66
N LEU A 45 17.11 21.66 -2.94
CA LEU A 45 17.84 20.54 -3.50
C LEU A 45 16.99 19.26 -3.44
N PRO A 46 17.12 18.33 -4.42
CA PRO A 46 16.34 17.09 -4.44
C PRO A 46 16.34 16.31 -3.11
N ARG A 47 17.50 16.20 -2.46
CA ARG A 47 17.64 15.50 -1.17
C ARG A 47 16.87 16.13 0.00
N ASP A 48 16.52 17.41 -0.11
CA ASP A 48 15.83 18.18 0.93
C ASP A 48 14.30 18.18 0.72
N THR A 49 13.83 17.45 -0.31
CA THR A 49 12.40 17.33 -0.62
C THR A 49 11.72 16.29 0.28
N SER A 50 10.50 16.60 0.71
CA SER A 50 9.63 15.71 1.48
C SER A 50 8.50 15.18 0.60
N LEU A 51 8.40 13.86 0.55
CA LEU A 51 7.38 13.13 -0.19
C LEU A 51 6.21 12.66 0.67
N ASP A 52 6.25 12.99 1.96
CA ASP A 52 5.17 12.69 2.90
C ASP A 52 3.81 13.14 2.36
N THR A 53 2.83 12.24 2.41
CA THR A 53 1.45 12.47 1.99
C THR A 53 0.48 11.84 2.99
N GLU A 54 -0.61 12.54 3.29
CA GLU A 54 -1.71 12.00 4.08
C GLU A 54 -2.90 11.77 3.14
N LEU A 55 -3.37 10.52 3.05
CA LEU A 55 -4.47 10.19 2.15
C LEU A 55 -5.82 10.43 2.82
N ALA A 56 -6.07 9.85 4.00
CA ALA A 56 -7.25 10.13 4.80
C ALA A 56 -7.13 9.52 6.20
N GLY A 57 -7.74 10.15 7.20
CA GLY A 57 -7.93 9.56 8.54
C GLY A 57 -6.62 9.15 9.21
N GLY A 58 -5.55 9.94 9.08
CA GLY A 58 -4.23 9.61 9.62
C GLY A 58 -3.42 8.59 8.81
N LEU A 59 -3.92 8.13 7.65
CA LEU A 59 -3.18 7.26 6.74
C LEU A 59 -2.05 8.03 6.04
N CYS A 60 -0.89 8.08 6.70
CA CYS A 60 0.31 8.78 6.25
C CYS A 60 1.29 7.84 5.55
N LEU A 61 1.74 8.22 4.36
CA LEU A 61 2.80 7.55 3.61
C LEU A 61 4.02 8.46 3.50
N HIS A 62 5.22 7.87 3.55
CA HIS A 62 6.48 8.59 3.31
C HIS A 62 6.84 8.65 1.82
N LEU A 63 6.32 7.70 1.04
CA LEU A 63 6.35 7.70 -0.41
C LEU A 63 4.92 7.67 -0.95
N PRO A 64 4.54 8.55 -1.89
CA PRO A 64 3.19 8.63 -2.45
C PRO A 64 2.95 7.55 -3.51
N ILE A 65 3.41 6.31 -3.26
CA ILE A 65 3.33 5.17 -4.17
C ILE A 65 2.63 4.00 -3.48
N ILE A 66 1.63 3.46 -4.18
CA ILE A 66 0.84 2.32 -3.75
C ILE A 66 0.98 1.20 -4.80
N SER A 67 1.21 -0.04 -4.38
CA SER A 67 1.22 -1.18 -5.31
C SER A 67 -0.21 -1.63 -5.65
N ALA A 68 -0.47 -1.89 -6.93
CA ALA A 68 -1.82 -2.16 -7.44
C ALA A 68 -2.44 -3.46 -6.86
N ASP A 69 -3.77 -3.46 -6.69
CA ASP A 69 -4.59 -4.58 -6.23
C ASP A 69 -4.76 -5.69 -7.29
N MET A 70 -3.64 -6.28 -7.68
CA MET A 70 -3.56 -7.27 -8.75
C MET A 70 -2.88 -8.54 -8.27
N ASP A 71 -3.36 -9.69 -8.77
CA ASP A 71 -2.85 -11.01 -8.40
C ASP A 71 -1.45 -11.35 -8.94
N THR A 72 -0.93 -10.50 -9.82
CA THR A 72 0.47 -10.53 -10.29
C THR A 72 1.30 -9.37 -9.74
N VAL A 73 0.81 -8.63 -8.75
CA VAL A 73 1.52 -7.48 -8.17
C VAL A 73 1.56 -7.56 -6.65
N THR A 74 0.42 -7.61 -5.96
CA THR A 74 0.39 -7.35 -4.51
C THR A 74 -0.19 -8.47 -3.68
N GLU A 75 0.70 -9.27 -3.09
CA GLU A 75 0.46 -10.12 -1.92
C GLU A 75 1.34 -9.63 -0.75
N SER A 76 1.39 -10.37 0.36
CA SER A 76 2.10 -9.95 1.58
C SER A 76 3.57 -9.57 1.37
N ARG A 77 4.30 -10.23 0.47
CA ARG A 77 5.72 -9.89 0.20
C ARG A 77 5.87 -8.49 -0.39
N MET A 78 5.11 -8.18 -1.45
CA MET A 78 5.08 -6.85 -2.05
C MET A 78 4.54 -5.81 -1.06
N ALA A 79 3.44 -6.10 -0.37
CA ALA A 79 2.86 -5.13 0.58
C ALA A 79 3.79 -4.80 1.74
N THR A 80 4.52 -5.81 2.25
CA THR A 80 5.57 -5.63 3.24
C THR A 80 6.70 -4.77 2.71
N GLY A 81 7.21 -5.07 1.51
CA GLY A 81 8.29 -4.30 0.89
C GLY A 81 7.88 -2.85 0.64
N MET A 82 6.66 -2.60 0.15
CA MET A 82 6.13 -1.26 -0.03
C MET A 82 6.09 -0.50 1.30
N ALA A 83 5.54 -1.11 2.35
CA ALA A 83 5.45 -0.47 3.67
C ALA A 83 6.83 -0.20 4.29
N LEU A 84 7.79 -1.13 4.15
CA LEU A 84 9.17 -0.92 4.61
C LEU A 84 9.86 0.27 3.92
N ASN A 85 9.50 0.53 2.66
CA ASN A 85 10.02 1.67 1.92
C ASN A 85 9.16 2.93 2.07
N GLY A 86 8.12 2.93 2.91
CA GLY A 86 7.31 4.12 3.16
C GLY A 86 6.10 4.30 2.24
N GLY A 87 5.84 3.35 1.34
CA GLY A 87 4.62 3.30 0.52
C GLY A 87 3.55 2.39 1.13
N LEU A 88 2.60 1.94 0.30
CA LEU A 88 1.51 1.05 0.73
C LEU A 88 1.30 -0.10 -0.27
N GLY A 89 1.04 -1.30 0.23
CA GLY A 89 0.51 -2.38 -0.61
C GLY A 89 -0.99 -2.56 -0.47
N LEU A 90 -1.70 -2.66 -1.59
CA LEU A 90 -3.12 -3.00 -1.63
C LEU A 90 -3.33 -4.48 -2.01
N ILE A 91 -3.60 -5.34 -1.03
CA ILE A 91 -3.80 -6.79 -1.26
C ILE A 91 -5.05 -7.02 -2.13
N HIS A 92 -4.92 -7.75 -3.24
CA HIS A 92 -6.05 -8.06 -4.12
C HIS A 92 -7.07 -9.03 -3.48
N TYR A 93 -8.32 -9.00 -3.95
CA TYR A 93 -9.37 -9.93 -3.52
C TYR A 93 -9.52 -11.16 -4.44
N ASN A 94 -8.66 -11.32 -5.46
CA ASN A 94 -8.65 -12.48 -6.37
C ASN A 94 -8.15 -13.79 -5.72
N MET A 95 -8.65 -14.09 -4.52
CA MET A 95 -8.35 -15.26 -3.71
C MET A 95 -9.50 -15.47 -2.69
N PRO A 96 -9.61 -16.63 -2.03
CA PRO A 96 -10.58 -16.81 -0.96
C PRO A 96 -10.38 -15.80 0.17
N GLU A 97 -11.46 -15.28 0.76
CA GLU A 97 -11.44 -14.29 1.85
C GLU A 97 -10.52 -14.69 3.00
N LYS A 98 -10.58 -15.96 3.42
CA LYS A 98 -9.69 -16.52 4.45
C LYS A 98 -8.20 -16.44 4.08
N GLN A 99 -7.85 -16.55 2.80
CA GLN A 99 -6.48 -16.39 2.34
C GLN A 99 -6.08 -14.91 2.33
N GLN A 100 -6.97 -14.02 1.92
CA GLN A 100 -6.73 -12.58 1.96
C GLN A 100 -6.46 -12.10 3.39
N LEU A 101 -7.25 -12.57 4.37
CA LEU A 101 -7.02 -12.30 5.79
C LEU A 101 -5.63 -12.77 6.26
N LYS A 102 -5.13 -13.89 5.73
CA LYS A 102 -3.77 -14.36 6.03
C LYS A 102 -2.70 -13.48 5.41
N GLU A 103 -2.90 -12.98 4.18
CA GLU A 103 -1.98 -12.03 3.56
C GLU A 103 -1.87 -10.73 4.37
N VAL A 104 -3.00 -10.15 4.78
CA VAL A 104 -3.01 -8.98 5.68
C VAL A 104 -2.30 -9.30 7.00
N SER A 105 -2.63 -10.44 7.62
CA SER A 105 -1.99 -10.86 8.88
C SER A 105 -0.47 -11.00 8.72
N ARG A 106 0.03 -11.51 7.58
CA ARG A 106 1.47 -11.64 7.32
C ARG A 106 2.18 -10.29 7.27
N VAL A 107 1.54 -9.26 6.74
CA VAL A 107 2.10 -7.90 6.69
C VAL A 107 2.07 -7.27 8.08
N LYS A 108 0.91 -7.28 8.75
CA LYS A 108 0.76 -6.68 10.08
C LYS A 108 1.60 -7.36 11.15
N ASN A 109 1.90 -8.65 10.97
CA ASN A 109 2.73 -9.45 11.86
C ASN A 109 4.19 -9.59 11.36
N HIS A 110 4.62 -8.78 10.39
CA HIS A 110 5.95 -8.91 9.79
C HIS A 110 7.07 -8.54 10.75
N VAL A 111 6.88 -7.45 11.49
CA VAL A 111 7.73 -6.97 12.58
C VAL A 111 6.81 -6.32 13.59
N HIS A 112 6.76 -6.89 14.79
CA HIS A 112 5.96 -6.32 15.86
C HIS A 112 6.91 -5.49 16.68
N GLY A 113 6.80 -4.16 16.61
CA GLY A 113 7.53 -3.30 17.54
C GLY A 113 7.22 -3.72 18.96
N LEU A 114 6.02 -3.39 19.43
CA LEU A 114 5.44 -3.91 20.66
C LEU A 114 4.34 -4.92 20.33
N ILE A 115 4.50 -6.18 20.76
CA ILE A 115 3.42 -7.18 20.71
C ILE A 115 2.48 -6.90 21.88
N GLN A 116 1.34 -6.24 21.65
CA GLN A 116 0.39 -5.90 22.74
C GLN A 116 -0.32 -7.13 23.33
N GLU A 117 -0.71 -8.08 22.47
CA GLU A 117 -1.37 -9.33 22.91
C GLU A 117 -0.51 -10.55 22.58
N PRO A 118 0.57 -10.80 23.34
CA PRO A 118 1.40 -11.97 23.13
C PRO A 118 0.62 -13.24 23.47
N ILE A 119 0.86 -14.31 22.71
CA ILE A 119 0.24 -15.61 22.99
C ILE A 119 0.81 -16.15 24.30
N THR A 120 -0.06 -16.43 25.26
CA THR A 120 0.30 -16.88 26.60
C THR A 120 -0.01 -18.36 26.83
N VAL A 121 0.55 -18.93 27.90
CA VAL A 121 0.22 -20.26 28.39
C VAL A 121 -0.19 -20.19 29.86
N ALA A 122 -1.14 -21.03 30.25
CA ALA A 122 -1.58 -21.12 31.64
C ALA A 122 -0.58 -21.93 32.49
N PRO A 123 -0.43 -21.60 33.79
CA PRO A 123 0.57 -22.23 34.67
C PRO A 123 0.29 -23.71 34.97
N ASP A 124 -0.96 -24.15 34.87
CA ASP A 124 -1.43 -25.51 35.17
C ASP A 124 -1.16 -26.52 34.03
N LYS A 125 -0.89 -26.02 32.82
CA LYS A 125 -0.53 -26.85 31.67
C LYS A 125 0.79 -27.60 31.87
N THR A 126 0.96 -28.70 31.14
CA THR A 126 2.23 -29.40 31.01
C THR A 126 3.06 -28.84 29.86
N VAL A 127 4.37 -29.08 29.89
CA VAL A 127 5.27 -28.78 28.76
C VAL A 127 4.81 -29.51 27.49
N GLY A 128 4.27 -30.73 27.62
CA GLY A 128 3.70 -31.50 26.51
C GLY A 128 2.56 -30.76 25.83
N ASP A 129 1.62 -30.20 26.60
CA ASP A 129 0.48 -29.43 26.06
C ASP A 129 0.95 -28.20 25.28
N VAL A 130 2.03 -27.55 25.72
CA VAL A 130 2.60 -26.40 25.01
C VAL A 130 3.29 -26.81 23.71
N ILE A 131 3.98 -27.96 23.69
CA ILE A 131 4.56 -28.52 22.46
C ILE A 131 3.45 -28.83 21.46
N GLU A 132 2.39 -29.50 21.89
CA GLU A 132 1.23 -29.81 21.05
C GLU A 132 0.54 -28.53 20.55
N LEU A 133 0.42 -27.51 21.40
CA LEU A 133 -0.11 -26.20 21.01
C LEU A 133 0.72 -25.58 19.87
N ILE A 134 2.05 -25.61 19.97
CA ILE A 134 2.95 -25.10 18.92
C ILE A 134 2.76 -25.86 17.61
N GLU A 135 2.71 -27.19 17.66
CA GLU A 135 2.52 -28.03 16.48
C GLU A 135 1.16 -27.80 15.83
N THR A 136 0.11 -27.74 16.64
CA THR A 136 -1.28 -27.55 16.20
C THR A 136 -1.50 -26.17 15.59
N LYS A 137 -0.94 -25.13 16.23
CA LYS A 137 -1.09 -23.73 15.78
C LYS A 137 0.00 -23.30 14.80
N ARG A 138 1.02 -24.14 14.59
CA ARG A 138 2.21 -23.89 13.75
C ARG A 138 2.91 -22.58 14.10
N TYR A 139 3.14 -22.35 15.38
CA TYR A 139 3.89 -21.17 15.83
C TYR A 139 5.35 -21.27 15.38
N SER A 140 5.89 -20.15 14.89
CA SER A 140 7.30 -20.01 14.50
C SER A 140 8.22 -19.70 15.69
N PHE A 141 7.65 -19.51 16.88
CA PHE A 141 8.36 -19.17 18.11
C PHE A 141 8.06 -20.19 19.21
N SER A 142 8.94 -20.24 20.20
CA SER A 142 8.91 -21.26 21.27
C SER A 142 9.01 -20.67 22.69
N THR A 143 8.89 -19.35 22.84
CA THR A 143 8.95 -18.69 24.16
C THR A 143 7.62 -18.02 24.46
N PHE A 144 7.04 -18.30 25.62
CA PHE A 144 5.66 -17.90 25.97
C PHE A 144 5.63 -17.21 27.33
N PRO A 145 4.97 -16.05 27.47
CA PRO A 145 4.58 -15.52 28.77
C PRO A 145 3.62 -16.51 29.45
N VAL A 146 3.82 -16.74 30.74
CA VAL A 146 2.93 -17.57 31.56
C VAL A 146 2.05 -16.65 32.36
N VAL A 147 0.73 -16.77 32.20
CA VAL A 147 -0.25 -15.86 32.80
C VAL A 147 -1.29 -16.65 33.57
N GLY A 148 -1.61 -16.21 34.79
CA GLY A 148 -2.64 -16.79 35.64
C GLY A 148 -4.05 -16.40 35.21
N ASP A 149 -5.06 -17.00 35.83
CA ASP A 149 -6.47 -16.71 35.54
C ASP A 149 -6.86 -15.25 35.81
N ASP A 150 -6.11 -14.57 36.68
CA ASP A 150 -6.25 -13.15 37.02
C ASP A 150 -5.50 -12.20 36.08
N ARG A 151 -5.05 -12.70 34.91
CA ARG A 151 -4.21 -11.99 33.93
C ARG A 151 -2.82 -11.57 34.43
N LYS A 152 -2.43 -11.91 35.66
CA LYS A 152 -1.11 -11.56 36.17
C LYS A 152 -0.02 -12.41 35.55
N LEU A 153 1.11 -11.77 35.32
CA LEU A 153 2.31 -12.44 34.84
C LEU A 153 2.86 -13.36 35.94
N VAL A 154 2.94 -14.65 35.64
CA VAL A 154 3.49 -15.68 36.54
C VAL A 154 4.95 -15.98 36.21
N GLY A 155 5.35 -15.78 34.95
CA GLY A 155 6.73 -15.93 34.51
C GLY A 155 6.87 -16.09 33.00
N LEU A 156 7.99 -16.65 32.56
CA LEU A 156 8.32 -16.81 31.15
C LEU A 156 8.79 -18.23 30.86
N LEU A 157 8.09 -18.94 29.98
CA LEU A 157 8.46 -20.28 29.54
C LEU A 157 9.39 -20.20 28.34
N SER A 158 10.66 -20.59 28.51
CA SER A 158 11.68 -20.56 27.47
C SER A 158 11.54 -21.72 26.48
N GLY A 159 11.86 -21.48 25.20
CA GLY A 159 11.93 -22.56 24.20
C GLY A 159 12.94 -23.66 24.53
N ASN A 160 13.93 -23.38 25.38
CA ASN A 160 14.93 -24.37 25.79
C ASN A 160 14.34 -25.52 26.61
N VAL A 161 13.20 -25.29 27.29
CA VAL A 161 12.50 -26.31 28.08
C VAL A 161 11.38 -27.01 27.31
N LEU A 162 11.04 -26.55 26.10
CA LEU A 162 10.04 -27.19 25.24
C LEU A 162 10.64 -28.37 24.47
N LYS A 163 10.96 -29.45 25.20
CA LYS A 163 11.52 -30.68 24.64
C LYS A 163 10.69 -31.88 25.08
N PRO A 164 10.53 -32.93 24.23
CA PRO A 164 9.76 -34.13 24.59
C PRO A 164 10.18 -34.78 25.91
N ARG A 165 11.48 -34.73 26.25
CA ARG A 165 12.02 -35.25 27.53
C ARG A 165 11.45 -34.56 28.78
N TYR A 166 10.87 -33.38 28.64
CA TYR A 166 10.27 -32.60 29.72
C TYR A 166 8.74 -32.57 29.65
N ALA A 167 8.11 -33.31 28.72
CA ALA A 167 6.68 -33.21 28.44
C ALA A 167 5.78 -33.41 29.68
N ALA A 168 6.17 -34.30 30.61
CA ALA A 168 5.41 -34.57 31.83
C ALA A 168 5.57 -33.51 32.94
N LYS A 169 6.46 -32.51 32.78
CA LYS A 169 6.62 -31.44 33.76
C LYS A 169 5.51 -30.41 33.61
N GLN A 170 5.04 -29.87 34.74
CA GLN A 170 4.18 -28.69 34.74
C GLN A 170 4.94 -27.44 34.33
N VAL A 171 4.26 -26.51 33.65
CA VAL A 171 4.80 -25.22 33.22
C VAL A 171 5.37 -24.44 34.42
N THR A 172 4.67 -24.42 35.55
CA THR A 172 5.12 -23.81 36.82
C THR A 172 6.49 -24.29 37.30
N SER A 173 6.86 -25.54 37.01
CA SER A 173 8.14 -26.13 37.42
C SER A 173 9.29 -25.92 36.41
N ALA A 174 8.98 -25.39 35.22
CA ALA A 174 9.92 -25.28 34.11
C ALA A 174 10.12 -23.84 33.62
N LEU A 175 9.29 -22.90 34.06
CA LEU A 175 9.36 -21.48 33.69
C LEU A 175 10.47 -20.72 34.43
N VAL A 176 10.85 -19.57 33.88
CA VAL A 176 11.56 -18.52 34.62
C VAL A 176 10.54 -17.79 35.49
N PRO A 177 10.67 -17.83 36.84
CA PRO A 177 9.66 -17.31 37.76
C PRO A 177 9.54 -15.79 37.67
N ARG A 178 8.36 -15.25 38.01
CA ARG A 178 8.02 -13.83 37.89
C ARG A 178 9.09 -12.87 38.44
N ASP A 179 9.71 -13.20 39.56
CA ASP A 179 10.75 -12.40 40.23
C ASP A 179 12.06 -12.30 39.42
N GLN A 180 12.30 -13.23 38.48
CA GLN A 180 13.47 -13.27 37.61
C GLN A 180 13.17 -12.82 36.17
N VAL A 181 11.90 -12.60 35.83
CA VAL A 181 11.50 -12.10 34.52
C VAL A 181 11.62 -10.58 34.51
N GLN A 182 12.46 -10.08 33.61
CA GLN A 182 12.57 -8.64 33.38
C GLN A 182 11.31 -8.10 32.71
N THR A 183 10.79 -7.00 33.24
CA THR A 183 9.59 -6.35 32.75
C THR A 183 9.77 -4.84 32.68
N LEU A 184 9.11 -4.21 31.71
CA LEU A 184 8.91 -2.77 31.63
C LEU A 184 7.48 -2.45 32.08
N ARG A 185 7.25 -1.36 32.81
CA ARG A 185 5.87 -0.90 33.05
C ARG A 185 5.31 -0.19 31.82
N GLU A 186 4.03 -0.36 31.54
CA GLU A 186 3.33 0.33 30.45
C GLU A 186 3.51 1.86 30.54
N SER A 187 3.46 2.42 31.74
CA SER A 187 3.70 3.84 32.01
C SER A 187 5.12 4.32 31.65
N GLN A 188 6.07 3.41 31.46
CA GLN A 188 7.45 3.71 31.09
C GLN A 188 7.71 3.67 29.58
N LEU A 189 6.73 3.26 28.75
CA LEU A 189 6.91 3.16 27.29
C LEU A 189 7.17 4.53 26.62
N GLY A 190 6.68 5.62 27.22
CA GLY A 190 6.91 6.97 26.70
C GLY A 190 6.44 7.18 25.25
N ALA A 191 7.08 8.13 24.56
CA ALA A 191 6.76 8.46 23.17
C ALA A 191 7.48 7.59 22.13
N ASP A 192 8.61 6.97 22.49
CA ASP A 192 9.36 6.06 21.61
C ASP A 192 9.63 4.73 22.35
N PRO A 193 8.65 3.81 22.35
CA PRO A 193 8.77 2.52 23.02
C PRO A 193 9.91 1.66 22.45
N ILE A 194 10.23 1.83 21.16
CA ILE A 194 11.28 1.07 20.48
C ILE A 194 12.65 1.47 21.00
N ALA A 195 12.93 2.76 21.12
CA ALA A 195 14.20 3.23 21.67
C ALA A 195 14.42 2.75 23.11
N ILE A 196 13.36 2.70 23.92
CA ILE A 196 13.43 2.19 25.29
C ILE A 196 13.75 0.69 25.31
N ALA A 197 13.09 -0.09 24.45
CA ALA A 197 13.36 -1.52 24.33
C ALA A 197 14.78 -1.80 23.80
N ASP A 198 15.28 -1.02 22.84
CA ASP A 198 16.64 -1.12 22.28
C ASP A 198 17.71 -0.84 23.35
N GLN A 199 17.52 0.22 24.14
CA GLN A 199 18.39 0.51 25.28
C GLN A 199 18.34 -0.61 26.31
N PHE A 200 17.15 -1.12 26.65
CA PHE A 200 17.01 -2.23 27.57
C PHE A 200 17.80 -3.46 27.13
N PHE A 201 17.65 -3.87 25.86
CA PHE A 201 18.34 -5.05 25.35
C PHE A 201 19.86 -4.85 25.28
N THR A 202 20.32 -3.63 25.00
CA THR A 202 21.74 -3.25 25.04
C THR A 202 22.32 -3.40 26.44
N ASP A 203 21.59 -2.96 27.47
CA ASP A 203 22.04 -3.01 28.87
C ASP A 203 21.96 -4.42 29.48
N HIS A 204 21.15 -5.32 28.89
CA HIS A 204 20.87 -6.66 29.41
C HIS A 204 21.21 -7.78 28.41
N PRO A 205 22.50 -8.00 28.09
CA PRO A 205 22.91 -9.01 27.13
C PRO A 205 22.46 -10.41 27.54
N GLY A 206 21.92 -11.17 26.58
CA GLY A 206 21.39 -12.53 26.78
C GLY A 206 19.88 -12.60 27.07
N ILE A 207 19.22 -11.46 27.24
CA ILE A 207 17.75 -11.38 27.32
C ILE A 207 17.19 -11.08 25.94
N ASN A 208 16.29 -11.95 25.45
CA ASN A 208 15.73 -11.84 24.09
C ASN A 208 14.24 -11.44 24.07
N LYS A 209 13.64 -11.29 25.26
CA LYS A 209 12.22 -10.99 25.46
C LYS A 209 12.09 -10.02 26.63
N LEU A 210 11.41 -8.90 26.41
CA LEU A 210 11.09 -7.90 27.43
C LEU A 210 9.57 -7.80 27.53
N LEU A 211 8.99 -8.22 28.66
CA LEU A 211 7.54 -8.15 28.85
C LEU A 211 7.12 -6.77 29.34
N VAL A 212 5.94 -6.33 28.94
CA VAL A 212 5.31 -5.09 29.38
C VAL A 212 4.16 -5.44 30.32
N VAL A 213 4.12 -4.82 31.49
CA VAL A 213 3.07 -5.03 32.50
C VAL A 213 2.47 -3.70 32.96
N ASN A 214 1.23 -3.71 33.43
CA ASN A 214 0.64 -2.55 34.10
C ASN A 214 1.03 -2.49 35.59
N ASP A 215 0.47 -1.52 36.33
CA ASP A 215 0.75 -1.37 37.75
C ASP A 215 0.21 -2.50 38.64
N SER A 216 -0.74 -3.28 38.14
CA SER A 216 -1.32 -4.47 38.78
C SER A 216 -0.57 -5.77 38.46
N ASP A 217 0.53 -5.68 37.70
CA ASP A 217 1.36 -6.81 37.21
C ASP A 217 0.66 -7.71 36.18
N GLU A 218 -0.34 -7.17 35.49
CA GLU A 218 -1.00 -7.85 34.37
C GLU A 218 -0.19 -7.66 33.09
N LEU A 219 -0.14 -8.70 32.25
CA LEU A 219 0.60 -8.64 30.99
C LEU A 219 -0.12 -7.76 29.95
N CYS A 220 0.58 -6.73 29.49
CA CYS A 220 0.13 -5.72 28.50
C CYS A 220 0.93 -5.73 27.20
N GLY A 221 2.04 -6.46 27.13
CA GLY A 221 2.76 -6.65 25.89
C GLY A 221 4.12 -7.34 26.01
N LEU A 222 4.84 -7.40 24.88
CA LEU A 222 6.14 -8.06 24.75
C LEU A 222 6.95 -7.42 23.62
N PHE A 223 8.20 -7.05 23.89
CA PHE A 223 9.22 -6.78 22.88
C PHE A 223 10.10 -8.01 22.66
N THR A 224 10.58 -8.17 21.43
CA THR A 224 11.58 -9.20 21.11
C THR A 224 12.85 -8.54 20.60
N LEU A 225 14.01 -9.05 21.03
CA LEU A 225 15.30 -8.52 20.58
C LEU A 225 15.40 -8.56 19.05
N SER A 226 14.98 -9.66 18.44
CA SER A 226 15.00 -9.82 16.98
C SER A 226 14.15 -8.79 16.24
N ASP A 227 12.99 -8.39 16.80
CA ASP A 227 12.17 -7.34 16.20
C ASP A 227 12.84 -5.97 16.35
N ILE A 228 13.43 -5.68 17.52
CA ILE A 228 14.15 -4.43 17.76
C ILE A 228 15.39 -4.32 16.87
N GLU A 229 16.23 -5.34 16.78
CA GLU A 229 17.39 -5.38 15.89
C GLU A 229 16.97 -5.14 14.43
N ARG A 230 15.83 -5.70 14.03
CA ARG A 230 15.27 -5.51 12.70
C ARG A 230 14.82 -4.08 12.46
N ILE A 231 14.08 -3.48 13.40
CA ILE A 231 13.67 -2.07 13.32
C ILE A 231 14.88 -1.12 13.36
N THR A 232 15.89 -1.43 14.16
CA THR A 232 17.13 -0.64 14.22
C THR A 232 17.91 -0.73 12.90
N THR A 233 17.94 -1.90 12.26
CA THR A 233 18.51 -2.06 10.91
C THR A 233 17.72 -1.26 9.88
N GLU A 234 16.39 -1.20 9.98
CA GLU A 234 15.53 -0.39 9.11
C GLU A 234 15.80 1.12 9.23
N LYS A 235 16.33 1.62 10.36
CA LYS A 235 16.75 3.03 10.47
C LYS A 235 17.91 3.39 9.53
N LEU A 236 18.66 2.38 9.06
CA LEU A 236 19.73 2.54 8.06
C LEU A 236 19.20 2.42 6.62
N SER A 237 17.92 2.07 6.44
CA SER A 237 17.30 1.95 5.12
C SER A 237 17.19 3.30 4.43
N GLN A 238 17.18 3.27 3.09
CA GLN A 238 17.07 4.46 2.25
C GLN A 238 15.79 5.26 2.52
N PHE A 239 14.71 4.58 2.88
CA PHE A 239 13.40 5.18 3.13
C PHE A 239 12.87 4.82 4.51
N ARG A 240 12.02 5.70 5.04
CA ARG A 240 11.35 5.49 6.32
C ARG A 240 10.18 4.50 6.13
N PRO A 241 10.07 3.45 6.96
CA PRO A 241 8.91 2.56 6.92
C PRO A 241 7.61 3.29 7.27
N ALA A 242 6.53 3.00 6.53
CA ALA A 242 5.19 3.45 6.83
C ALA A 242 4.54 2.50 7.85
N ARG A 243 4.21 3.04 9.03
CA ARG A 243 3.65 2.28 10.16
C ARG A 243 2.37 2.92 10.67
N ASP A 244 1.50 2.10 11.25
CA ASP A 244 0.33 2.54 12.01
C ASP A 244 0.71 3.02 13.41
N ASP A 245 -0.27 3.53 14.16
CA ASP A 245 -0.09 4.01 15.54
C ASP A 245 0.34 2.91 16.54
N HIS A 246 0.26 1.64 16.12
CA HIS A 246 0.72 0.47 16.88
C HIS A 246 2.11 0.01 16.44
N PHE A 247 2.82 0.84 15.66
CA PHE A 247 4.13 0.55 15.08
C PHE A 247 4.17 -0.68 14.18
N ARG A 248 3.05 -1.11 13.60
CA ARG A 248 2.99 -2.20 12.60
C ARG A 248 3.04 -1.60 11.21
N LEU A 249 3.59 -2.32 10.24
CA LEU A 249 3.61 -1.87 8.83
C LEU A 249 2.19 -1.58 8.32
N LEU A 250 2.02 -0.54 7.51
CA LEU A 250 0.73 -0.25 6.87
C LEU A 250 0.37 -1.32 5.83
N CYS A 251 -0.90 -1.68 5.75
CA CYS A 251 -1.43 -2.65 4.80
C CYS A 251 -2.85 -2.27 4.36
N GLY A 252 -3.07 -2.21 3.05
CA GLY A 252 -4.40 -2.07 2.46
C GLY A 252 -4.94 -3.39 1.94
N ALA A 253 -6.26 -3.49 1.80
CA ALA A 253 -6.90 -4.59 1.09
C ALA A 253 -8.04 -4.11 0.18
N ALA A 254 -8.07 -4.60 -1.07
CA ALA A 254 -9.23 -4.42 -1.93
C ALA A 254 -10.33 -5.42 -1.57
N VAL A 255 -11.60 -5.04 -1.73
CA VAL A 255 -12.75 -5.90 -1.46
C VAL A 255 -13.64 -6.01 -2.69
N SER A 256 -14.21 -7.20 -2.87
CA SER A 256 -15.23 -7.43 -3.89
C SER A 256 -16.61 -6.95 -3.41
N THR A 257 -17.54 -6.74 -4.34
CA THR A 257 -18.95 -6.41 -4.05
C THR A 257 -19.83 -7.61 -4.44
N PRO A 258 -19.83 -8.70 -3.66
CA PRO A 258 -20.62 -9.89 -3.97
C PRO A 258 -22.10 -9.58 -4.07
N ARG A 259 -22.80 -10.38 -4.87
CA ARG A 259 -24.26 -10.35 -4.98
C ARG A 259 -24.84 -11.67 -4.53
N ASN A 260 -25.98 -11.62 -3.86
CA ASN A 260 -26.75 -12.81 -3.47
C ASN A 260 -27.46 -13.43 -4.68
N ASP A 261 -28.16 -14.55 -4.48
CA ASP A 261 -28.87 -15.26 -5.55
C ASP A 261 -30.01 -14.42 -6.19
N ALA A 262 -30.51 -13.40 -5.48
CA ALA A 262 -31.48 -12.43 -6.00
C ALA A 262 -30.82 -11.30 -6.83
N GLY A 263 -29.49 -11.30 -6.96
CA GLY A 263 -28.74 -10.28 -7.67
C GLY A 263 -28.57 -8.97 -6.88
N GLU A 264 -28.94 -8.94 -5.61
CA GLU A 264 -28.77 -7.80 -4.72
C GLU A 264 -27.39 -7.82 -4.08
N LEU A 265 -26.91 -6.66 -3.61
CA LEU A 265 -25.63 -6.58 -2.90
C LEU A 265 -25.70 -7.44 -1.63
N ASP A 266 -24.76 -8.36 -1.48
CA ASP A 266 -24.66 -9.23 -0.30
C ASP A 266 -24.02 -8.45 0.85
N ARG A 267 -24.86 -7.74 1.60
CA ARG A 267 -24.46 -6.80 2.64
C ARG A 267 -23.72 -7.49 3.79
N GLU A 268 -24.27 -8.59 4.28
CA GLU A 268 -23.71 -9.35 5.41
C GLU A 268 -22.31 -9.86 5.08
N ARG A 269 -22.11 -10.38 3.86
CA ARG A 269 -20.79 -10.85 3.42
C ARG A 269 -19.77 -9.73 3.30
N ILE A 270 -20.17 -8.56 2.81
CA ILE A 270 -19.27 -7.39 2.71
C ILE A 270 -18.89 -6.90 4.10
N GLU A 271 -19.86 -6.69 4.98
CA GLU A 271 -19.63 -6.19 6.33
C GLU A 271 -18.76 -7.13 7.15
N SER A 272 -19.05 -8.44 7.10
CA SER A 272 -18.26 -9.46 7.83
C SER A 272 -16.83 -9.59 7.29
N HIS A 273 -16.63 -9.54 5.97
CA HIS A 273 -15.28 -9.60 5.40
C HIS A 273 -14.46 -8.34 5.71
N VAL A 274 -15.07 -7.16 5.60
CA VAL A 274 -14.42 -5.89 5.98
C VAL A 274 -14.11 -5.87 7.48
N GLY A 275 -15.04 -6.30 8.33
CA GLY A 275 -14.82 -6.42 9.77
C GLY A 275 -13.65 -7.33 10.09
N ALA A 276 -13.59 -8.51 9.46
CA ALA A 276 -12.47 -9.43 9.61
C ALA A 276 -11.14 -8.84 9.13
N LEU A 277 -11.12 -8.03 8.06
CA LEU A 277 -9.92 -7.33 7.60
C LEU A 277 -9.43 -6.30 8.62
N ILE A 278 -10.36 -5.52 9.20
CA ILE A 278 -10.06 -4.53 10.25
C ILE A 278 -9.54 -5.22 11.52
N GLU A 279 -10.15 -6.33 11.94
CA GLU A 279 -9.67 -7.14 13.07
C GLU A 279 -8.24 -7.67 12.84
N ARG A 280 -7.84 -7.91 11.59
CA ARG A 280 -6.45 -8.26 11.23
C ARG A 280 -5.52 -7.07 11.12
N GLY A 281 -6.04 -5.85 11.27
CA GLY A 281 -5.28 -4.60 11.25
C GLY A 281 -5.10 -4.02 9.85
N ALA A 282 -5.99 -4.28 8.90
CA ALA A 282 -5.98 -3.54 7.63
C ALA A 282 -6.23 -2.04 7.89
N ASP A 283 -5.35 -1.18 7.38
CA ASP A 283 -5.37 0.27 7.65
C ASP A 283 -6.26 1.03 6.66
N VAL A 284 -6.55 0.41 5.50
CA VAL A 284 -7.39 0.97 4.45
C VAL A 284 -8.06 -0.14 3.64
N VAL A 285 -9.31 0.08 3.26
CA VAL A 285 -10.06 -0.83 2.38
C VAL A 285 -10.37 -0.15 1.06
N ALA A 286 -10.31 -0.90 -0.04
CA ALA A 286 -10.62 -0.39 -1.37
C ALA A 286 -11.79 -1.11 -2.04
N VAL A 287 -12.86 -0.38 -2.38
CA VAL A 287 -13.88 -0.84 -3.34
C VAL A 287 -13.38 -0.53 -4.75
N SER A 288 -12.65 -1.47 -5.33
CA SER A 288 -11.92 -1.31 -6.60
C SER A 288 -12.62 -2.07 -7.74
N THR A 289 -13.24 -1.32 -8.65
CA THR A 289 -14.00 -1.85 -9.79
C THR A 289 -13.59 -1.20 -11.11
N ALA A 290 -14.00 -1.77 -12.25
CA ALA A 290 -13.75 -1.14 -13.54
C ALA A 290 -14.54 0.17 -13.74
N HIS A 291 -15.74 0.26 -13.13
CA HIS A 291 -16.63 1.42 -13.25
C HIS A 291 -17.25 1.80 -11.89
N GLY A 292 -16.56 2.69 -11.18
CA GLY A 292 -16.94 3.13 -9.84
C GLY A 292 -18.16 4.06 -9.81
N HIS A 293 -18.46 4.75 -10.91
CA HIS A 293 -19.64 5.62 -11.01
C HIS A 293 -20.91 4.80 -11.29
N SER A 294 -21.19 3.82 -10.42
CA SER A 294 -22.29 2.88 -10.57
C SER A 294 -23.01 2.66 -9.24
N LYS A 295 -24.34 2.45 -9.31
CA LYS A 295 -25.20 2.28 -8.12
C LYS A 295 -24.73 1.16 -7.20
N GLY A 296 -24.25 0.04 -7.76
CA GLY A 296 -23.77 -1.08 -6.97
C GLY A 296 -22.53 -0.74 -6.14
N VAL A 297 -21.59 -0.01 -6.74
CA VAL A 297 -20.37 0.45 -6.06
C VAL A 297 -20.71 1.49 -5.00
N GLY A 298 -21.52 2.49 -5.35
CA GLY A 298 -21.91 3.51 -4.39
C GLY A 298 -22.65 2.94 -3.18
N ASN A 299 -23.57 2.00 -3.40
CA ASN A 299 -24.23 1.29 -2.31
C ASN A 299 -23.25 0.52 -1.41
N ALA A 300 -22.21 -0.11 -1.98
CA ALA A 300 -21.19 -0.82 -1.20
C ALA A 300 -20.31 0.14 -0.40
N VAL A 301 -19.93 1.28 -0.99
CA VAL A 301 -19.19 2.35 -0.29
C VAL A 301 -20.01 2.89 0.88
N ALA A 302 -21.28 3.22 0.65
CA ALA A 302 -22.17 3.72 1.70
C ALA A 302 -22.41 2.69 2.81
N LEU A 303 -22.51 1.40 2.46
CA LEU A 303 -22.61 0.30 3.42
C LEU A 303 -21.38 0.25 4.33
N ILE A 304 -20.17 0.23 3.74
CA ILE A 304 -18.92 0.15 4.48
C ILE A 304 -18.74 1.39 5.36
N ARG A 305 -18.99 2.59 4.83
CA ARG A 305 -18.90 3.84 5.62
C ARG A 305 -19.87 3.85 6.80
N ALA A 306 -21.09 3.35 6.62
CA ALA A 306 -22.08 3.30 7.70
C ALA A 306 -21.66 2.35 8.83
N ALA A 307 -21.05 1.20 8.49
CA ALA A 307 -20.55 0.24 9.47
C ALA A 307 -19.23 0.67 10.13
N TYR A 308 -18.36 1.36 9.38
CA TYR A 308 -17.02 1.75 9.82
C TYR A 308 -16.74 3.24 9.52
N PRO A 309 -17.28 4.18 10.34
CA PRO A 309 -17.26 5.61 10.06
C PRO A 309 -15.88 6.25 9.94
N ASP A 310 -14.87 5.69 10.60
CA ASP A 310 -13.51 6.27 10.65
C ASP A 310 -12.53 5.57 9.69
N LEU A 311 -12.93 4.48 9.05
CA LEU A 311 -12.07 3.70 8.17
C LEU A 311 -11.65 4.53 6.93
N PRO A 312 -10.34 4.64 6.63
CA PRO A 312 -9.89 5.09 5.32
C PRO A 312 -10.45 4.16 4.22
N LEU A 313 -11.21 4.74 3.29
CA LEU A 313 -11.97 4.00 2.28
C LEU A 313 -11.66 4.54 0.89
N ILE A 314 -10.95 3.71 0.12
CA ILE A 314 -10.66 3.95 -1.29
C ILE A 314 -11.85 3.48 -2.13
N ALA A 315 -12.30 4.28 -3.10
CA ALA A 315 -13.29 3.83 -4.08
C ALA A 315 -12.91 4.23 -5.50
N GLY A 316 -13.23 3.36 -6.47
CA GLY A 316 -13.00 3.65 -7.88
C GLY A 316 -13.27 2.45 -8.80
N ASN A 317 -12.88 2.52 -10.07
CA ASN A 317 -12.23 3.66 -10.72
C ASN A 317 -13.24 4.64 -11.32
N VAL A 318 -12.91 5.93 -11.31
CA VAL A 318 -13.66 6.98 -12.03
C VAL A 318 -12.71 7.85 -12.85
N THR A 319 -13.25 8.63 -13.79
CA THR A 319 -12.47 9.53 -14.67
C THR A 319 -13.12 10.91 -14.84
N THR A 320 -14.17 11.20 -14.08
CA THR A 320 -15.00 12.41 -14.22
C THR A 320 -15.24 13.06 -12.87
N ALA A 321 -15.46 14.38 -12.88
CA ALA A 321 -15.82 15.16 -11.69
C ALA A 321 -17.08 14.58 -11.02
N ALA A 322 -18.13 14.29 -11.80
CA ALA A 322 -19.36 13.69 -11.29
C ALA A 322 -19.12 12.32 -10.62
N GLY A 323 -18.20 11.49 -11.15
CA GLY A 323 -17.85 10.22 -10.53
C GLY A 323 -17.13 10.39 -9.18
N VAL A 324 -16.28 11.41 -9.07
CA VAL A 324 -15.62 11.77 -7.81
C VAL A 324 -16.65 12.26 -6.80
N GLU A 325 -17.51 13.20 -7.18
CA GLU A 325 -18.58 13.72 -6.31
C GLU A 325 -19.49 12.60 -5.84
N TYR A 326 -19.93 11.73 -6.76
CA TYR A 326 -20.77 10.59 -6.43
C TYR A 326 -20.15 9.69 -5.36
N LEU A 327 -18.90 9.24 -5.56
CA LEU A 327 -18.25 8.34 -4.60
C LEU A 327 -17.93 9.03 -3.27
N ALA A 328 -17.56 10.31 -3.29
CA ALA A 328 -17.36 11.10 -2.09
C ALA A 328 -18.67 11.22 -1.29
N ASP A 329 -19.79 11.48 -1.96
CA ASP A 329 -21.12 11.57 -1.33
C ASP A 329 -21.62 10.24 -0.77
N GLN A 330 -21.11 9.10 -1.28
CA GLN A 330 -21.35 7.79 -0.68
C GLN A 330 -20.42 7.49 0.51
N GLY A 331 -19.42 8.33 0.77
CA GLY A 331 -18.55 8.22 1.94
C GLY A 331 -17.12 7.74 1.68
N ALA A 332 -16.69 7.62 0.42
CA ALA A 332 -15.27 7.39 0.11
C ALA A 332 -14.47 8.67 0.35
N ASN A 333 -13.35 8.57 1.07
CA ASN A 333 -12.46 9.70 1.37
C ASN A 333 -11.16 9.67 0.55
N ILE A 334 -10.94 8.59 -0.22
CA ILE A 334 -9.84 8.48 -1.18
C ILE A 334 -10.43 7.95 -2.51
N ILE A 335 -10.24 8.66 -3.61
CA ILE A 335 -10.83 8.29 -4.91
C ILE A 335 -9.76 7.87 -5.91
N LYS A 336 -9.93 6.68 -6.49
CA LYS A 336 -9.02 6.12 -7.48
C LYS A 336 -9.40 6.53 -8.91
N ILE A 337 -8.49 7.22 -9.58
CA ILE A 337 -8.71 7.84 -10.89
C ILE A 337 -7.99 7.07 -12.01
N GLY A 338 -8.74 6.64 -13.01
CA GLY A 338 -8.18 6.07 -14.24
C GLY A 338 -9.01 4.93 -14.81
N GLN A 339 -9.35 4.98 -16.10
CA GLN A 339 -10.05 3.89 -16.79
C GLN A 339 -9.42 3.69 -18.17
N GLY A 340 -8.84 2.50 -18.38
CA GLY A 340 -8.09 2.16 -19.58
C GLY A 340 -6.64 2.65 -19.76
N PRO A 341 -5.98 3.40 -18.85
CA PRO A 341 -4.59 3.84 -19.09
C PRO A 341 -3.54 2.75 -18.79
N GLY A 342 -3.92 1.67 -18.10
CA GLY A 342 -2.99 0.62 -17.69
C GLY A 342 -2.38 -0.12 -18.89
N SER A 343 -1.10 -0.48 -18.79
CA SER A 343 -0.30 -1.11 -19.87
C SER A 343 -0.85 -2.44 -20.40
N ILE A 344 -1.75 -3.08 -19.65
CA ILE A 344 -2.36 -4.39 -19.91
C ILE A 344 -3.88 -4.30 -19.99
N CYS A 345 -4.43 -3.09 -20.02
CA CYS A 345 -5.86 -2.83 -20.10
C CYS A 345 -6.26 -2.54 -21.54
N THR A 346 -7.31 -3.22 -22.02
CA THR A 346 -7.83 -3.03 -23.38
C THR A 346 -9.23 -2.42 -23.38
N THR A 347 -9.75 -1.96 -22.24
CA THR A 347 -11.08 -1.35 -22.10
C THR A 347 -11.35 -0.26 -23.15
N ARG A 348 -10.38 0.61 -23.46
CA ARG A 348 -10.56 1.64 -24.50
C ARG A 348 -10.70 1.07 -25.91
N LEU A 349 -9.99 -0.02 -26.19
CA LEU A 349 -10.03 -0.69 -27.49
C LEU A 349 -11.29 -1.54 -27.65
N VAL A 350 -11.67 -2.26 -26.59
CA VAL A 350 -12.76 -3.25 -26.62
C VAL A 350 -14.12 -2.59 -26.38
N ALA A 351 -14.22 -1.73 -25.37
CA ALA A 351 -15.47 -1.09 -24.97
C ALA A 351 -15.59 0.36 -25.46
N GLY A 352 -14.51 0.96 -26.00
CA GLY A 352 -14.53 2.33 -26.50
C GLY A 352 -14.58 3.41 -25.40
N VAL A 353 -14.37 3.03 -24.13
CA VAL A 353 -14.54 3.93 -22.97
C VAL A 353 -13.23 4.14 -22.21
N GLY A 354 -12.95 5.39 -21.84
CA GLY A 354 -11.78 5.79 -21.06
C GLY A 354 -11.28 7.18 -21.46
N ILE A 355 -10.59 7.86 -20.55
CA ILE A 355 -10.13 9.25 -20.73
C ILE A 355 -8.61 9.31 -20.56
N PRO A 356 -7.84 9.94 -21.46
CA PRO A 356 -6.42 10.24 -21.27
C PRO A 356 -6.11 10.76 -19.86
N GLN A 357 -5.08 10.17 -19.25
CA GLN A 357 -4.96 10.16 -17.79
C GLN A 357 -4.77 11.55 -17.20
N MET A 358 -3.94 12.42 -17.78
CA MET A 358 -3.72 13.78 -17.24
C MET A 358 -5.00 14.63 -17.26
N THR A 359 -5.80 14.53 -18.32
CA THR A 359 -7.12 15.19 -18.36
C THR A 359 -8.06 14.62 -17.29
N ALA A 360 -8.08 13.29 -17.11
CA ALA A 360 -8.90 12.66 -16.06
C ALA A 360 -8.48 13.13 -14.66
N LEU A 361 -7.17 13.21 -14.39
CA LEU A 361 -6.63 13.69 -13.12
C LEU A 361 -7.03 15.16 -12.87
N TYR A 362 -6.89 16.03 -13.87
CA TYR A 362 -7.25 17.44 -13.71
C TYR A 362 -8.75 17.60 -13.41
N VAL A 363 -9.62 16.97 -14.21
CA VAL A 363 -11.07 17.05 -14.02
C VAL A 363 -11.48 16.49 -12.65
N ALA A 364 -10.89 15.35 -12.24
CA ALA A 364 -11.13 14.78 -10.91
C ALA A 364 -10.66 15.70 -9.79
N SER A 365 -9.50 16.37 -9.95
CA SER A 365 -8.91 17.24 -8.91
C SER A 365 -9.80 18.43 -8.56
N GLN A 366 -10.54 18.97 -9.53
CA GLN A 366 -11.48 20.08 -9.28
C GLN A 366 -12.63 19.65 -8.35
N ALA A 367 -13.21 18.47 -8.60
CA ALA A 367 -14.25 17.90 -7.74
C ALA A 367 -13.70 17.48 -6.37
N ALA A 368 -12.50 16.90 -6.34
CA ALA A 368 -11.87 16.43 -5.11
C ALA A 368 -11.60 17.58 -4.13
N LYS A 369 -11.09 18.72 -4.63
CA LYS A 369 -10.92 19.96 -3.85
C LYS A 369 -12.23 20.42 -3.21
N ALA A 370 -13.33 20.39 -3.97
CA ALA A 370 -14.64 20.81 -3.48
C ALA A 370 -15.23 19.84 -2.43
N LYS A 371 -14.94 18.55 -2.55
CA LYS A 371 -15.42 17.50 -1.62
C LYS A 371 -14.49 17.25 -0.43
N GLY A 372 -13.26 17.73 -0.46
CA GLY A 372 -12.27 17.49 0.59
C GLY A 372 -11.81 16.03 0.65
N VAL A 373 -11.65 15.38 -0.51
CA VAL A 373 -11.18 13.98 -0.62
C VAL A 373 -9.86 13.91 -1.35
N SER A 374 -9.06 12.88 -1.05
CA SER A 374 -7.76 12.67 -1.72
C SER A 374 -7.91 11.86 -3.00
N LEU A 375 -6.96 12.02 -3.91
CA LEU A 375 -6.93 11.33 -5.20
C LEU A 375 -5.72 10.43 -5.37
N LEU A 376 -5.94 9.29 -6.04
CA LEU A 376 -4.90 8.36 -6.46
C LEU A 376 -4.93 8.18 -7.98
N ALA A 377 -3.82 8.43 -8.66
CA ALA A 377 -3.69 8.15 -10.09
C ALA A 377 -3.39 6.66 -10.33
N ASP A 378 -4.29 5.93 -10.97
CA ASP A 378 -4.16 4.50 -11.24
C ASP A 378 -3.94 4.21 -12.73
N GLY A 379 -2.71 3.78 -13.05
CA GLY A 379 -2.32 3.33 -14.38
C GLY A 379 -1.77 4.40 -15.32
N GLY A 380 -1.15 3.94 -16.42
CA GLY A 380 -0.52 4.77 -17.45
C GLY A 380 0.88 5.27 -17.13
N ILE A 381 1.38 5.02 -15.91
CA ILE A 381 2.71 5.45 -15.47
C ILE A 381 3.76 4.43 -15.93
N THR A 382 4.76 4.90 -16.68
CA THR A 382 5.85 4.04 -17.17
C THR A 382 7.24 4.49 -16.74
N LYS A 383 7.35 5.66 -16.11
CA LYS A 383 8.62 6.29 -15.71
C LYS A 383 8.42 7.27 -14.55
N SER A 384 9.49 7.60 -13.84
CA SER A 384 9.46 8.53 -12.70
C SER A 384 8.91 9.91 -13.06
N GLY A 385 9.19 10.42 -14.28
CA GLY A 385 8.63 11.68 -14.76
C GLY A 385 7.10 11.68 -14.85
N ASP A 386 6.47 10.53 -15.13
CA ASP A 386 5.00 10.42 -15.13
C ASP A 386 4.45 10.50 -13.71
N ILE A 387 5.18 9.96 -12.71
CA ILE A 387 4.84 10.10 -11.28
C ILE A 387 4.88 11.58 -10.89
N VAL A 388 5.93 12.32 -11.27
CA VAL A 388 6.02 13.77 -11.02
C VAL A 388 4.81 14.49 -11.61
N LYS A 389 4.52 14.24 -12.90
CA LYS A 389 3.37 14.85 -13.60
C LYS A 389 2.05 14.51 -12.91
N ALA A 390 1.83 13.26 -12.50
CA ALA A 390 0.64 12.86 -11.77
C ALA A 390 0.51 13.61 -10.44
N LEU A 391 1.57 13.65 -9.62
CA LEU A 391 1.57 14.28 -8.29
C LEU A 391 1.35 15.80 -8.31
N THR A 392 1.48 16.44 -9.48
CA THR A 392 1.04 17.83 -9.64
C THR A 392 -0.49 18.01 -9.56
N LEU A 393 -1.27 16.92 -9.64
CA LEU A 393 -2.74 16.94 -9.63
C LEU A 393 -3.37 16.01 -8.58
N VAL A 394 -2.62 15.06 -8.00
CA VAL A 394 -3.12 14.06 -7.04
C VAL A 394 -2.19 13.87 -5.84
N ASP A 395 -2.64 13.08 -4.85
CA ASP A 395 -1.97 12.86 -3.56
C ASP A 395 -1.07 11.61 -3.55
N GLY A 396 -1.32 10.69 -4.47
CA GLY A 396 -0.50 9.50 -4.66
C GLY A 396 -0.74 8.79 -5.99
N VAL A 397 0.09 7.80 -6.28
CA VAL A 397 0.00 6.99 -7.51
C VAL A 397 -0.12 5.51 -7.19
N ILE A 398 -0.89 4.79 -8.00
CA ILE A 398 -0.99 3.33 -7.97
C ILE A 398 -0.21 2.75 -9.14
N CYS A 399 0.81 1.95 -8.82
CA CYS A 399 1.72 1.35 -9.78
C CYS A 399 1.51 -0.17 -9.86
N GLY A 400 1.17 -0.65 -11.06
CA GLY A 400 1.16 -2.07 -11.39
C GLY A 400 2.37 -2.46 -12.22
N GLY A 401 2.40 -2.01 -13.47
CA GLY A 401 3.38 -2.48 -14.48
C GLY A 401 4.83 -2.09 -14.22
N LEU A 402 5.07 -1.03 -13.46
CA LEU A 402 6.42 -0.68 -12.98
C LEU A 402 6.93 -1.72 -11.97
N LEU A 403 6.07 -2.17 -11.06
CA LEU A 403 6.42 -3.07 -9.96
C LEU A 403 6.33 -4.55 -10.33
N ALA A 404 5.58 -4.89 -11.38
CA ALA A 404 5.28 -6.27 -11.79
C ALA A 404 6.51 -7.17 -11.96
N GLY A 405 7.65 -6.59 -12.36
CA GLY A 405 8.92 -7.30 -12.57
C GLY A 405 9.70 -7.60 -11.28
N CYS A 406 9.35 -6.97 -10.15
CA CYS A 406 10.09 -7.11 -8.90
C CYS A 406 10.03 -8.55 -8.37
N PRO A 407 11.11 -9.08 -7.78
CA PRO A 407 11.12 -10.38 -7.12
C PRO A 407 9.99 -10.59 -6.09
N GLU A 408 9.57 -9.52 -5.43
CA GLU A 408 8.54 -9.48 -4.38
C GLU A 408 7.11 -9.70 -4.91
N THR A 409 6.86 -9.49 -6.22
CA THR A 409 5.53 -9.75 -6.79
C THR A 409 5.20 -11.25 -6.80
N PRO A 410 3.92 -11.62 -6.69
CA PRO A 410 3.49 -13.01 -6.88
C PRO A 410 3.68 -13.46 -8.34
N GLY A 411 3.76 -14.76 -8.55
CA GLY A 411 3.90 -15.38 -9.88
C GLY A 411 5.24 -16.08 -10.10
N GLN A 412 5.29 -16.89 -11.16
CA GLN A 412 6.48 -17.66 -11.51
C GLN A 412 7.46 -16.84 -12.34
N VAL A 413 8.75 -17.08 -12.12
CA VAL A 413 9.83 -16.57 -12.97
C VAL A 413 10.12 -17.60 -14.06
N MET A 414 10.24 -17.14 -15.30
CA MET A 414 10.54 -17.96 -16.47
C MET A 414 11.76 -17.39 -17.20
N GLU A 415 12.61 -18.27 -17.73
CA GLU A 415 13.73 -17.87 -18.57
C GLU A 415 13.35 -18.00 -20.06
N ILE A 416 13.51 -16.92 -20.81
CA ILE A 416 13.32 -16.89 -22.26
C ILE A 416 14.57 -16.26 -22.88
N SER A 417 15.33 -17.06 -23.62
CA SER A 417 16.53 -16.62 -24.34
C SER A 417 17.56 -15.92 -23.45
N GLY A 418 17.81 -16.47 -22.26
CA GLY A 418 18.79 -15.92 -21.30
C GLY A 418 18.32 -14.70 -20.50
N LYS A 419 17.06 -14.29 -20.66
CA LYS A 419 16.42 -13.24 -19.86
C LYS A 419 15.34 -13.83 -18.96
N LEU A 420 15.22 -13.29 -17.75
CA LEU A 420 14.20 -13.70 -16.80
C LEU A 420 12.96 -12.82 -16.92
N TYR A 421 11.77 -13.43 -16.88
CA TYR A 421 10.49 -12.76 -16.98
C TYR A 421 9.53 -13.26 -15.89
N LYS A 422 8.59 -12.41 -15.47
CA LYS A 422 7.45 -12.76 -14.62
C LYS A 422 6.15 -12.62 -15.38
N GLN A 423 5.19 -13.48 -15.04
CA GLN A 423 3.84 -13.36 -15.55
C GLN A 423 3.17 -12.09 -15.01
N TYR A 424 2.60 -11.29 -15.91
CA TYR A 424 1.89 -10.06 -15.58
C TYR A 424 0.58 -10.00 -16.35
N ARG A 425 -0.57 -9.89 -15.66
CA ARG A 425 -1.89 -9.99 -16.33
C ARG A 425 -2.88 -8.95 -15.86
N GLY A 426 -3.71 -8.47 -16.79
CA GLY A 426 -4.79 -7.53 -16.51
C GLY A 426 -5.88 -8.20 -15.71
N MET A 427 -6.46 -7.50 -14.74
CA MET A 427 -7.62 -8.05 -14.01
C MET A 427 -8.80 -8.34 -14.94
N GLY A 428 -8.86 -7.74 -16.13
CA GLY A 428 -9.84 -8.01 -17.18
C GLY A 428 -9.43 -9.09 -18.18
N SER A 429 -8.29 -9.76 -17.98
CA SER A 429 -7.87 -10.89 -18.81
C SER A 429 -8.69 -12.14 -18.49
N PHE A 430 -8.76 -13.08 -19.43
CA PHE A 430 -9.51 -14.32 -19.23
C PHE A 430 -9.00 -15.13 -18.03
N ALA A 431 -7.68 -15.27 -17.84
CA ALA A 431 -7.19 -16.04 -16.70
C ALA A 431 -7.43 -15.34 -15.36
N ALA A 432 -7.32 -14.00 -15.31
CA ALA A 432 -7.64 -13.27 -14.08
C ALA A 432 -9.13 -13.40 -13.73
N MET A 433 -10.01 -13.24 -14.73
CA MET A 433 -11.47 -13.34 -14.55
C MET A 433 -11.89 -14.73 -14.08
N LYS A 434 -11.28 -15.79 -14.62
CA LYS A 434 -11.48 -17.18 -14.15
C LYS A 434 -11.01 -17.39 -12.71
N SER A 435 -10.01 -16.65 -12.25
CA SER A 435 -9.50 -16.72 -10.88
C SER A 435 -10.35 -15.92 -9.87
N GLY A 436 -11.35 -15.15 -10.31
CA GLY A 436 -12.29 -14.42 -9.42
C GLY A 436 -12.48 -12.93 -9.73
N SER A 437 -11.73 -12.33 -10.66
CA SER A 437 -11.83 -10.90 -10.97
C SER A 437 -13.02 -10.54 -11.86
N ALA A 438 -13.78 -11.53 -12.33
CA ALA A 438 -15.00 -11.35 -13.12
C ALA A 438 -15.99 -10.36 -12.46
N ALA A 439 -16.09 -10.38 -11.12
CA ALA A 439 -16.94 -9.46 -10.36
C ALA A 439 -16.56 -7.98 -10.58
N ARG A 440 -15.28 -7.68 -10.83
CA ARG A 440 -14.75 -6.34 -11.12
C ARG A 440 -15.39 -5.72 -12.38
N TYR A 441 -15.80 -6.58 -13.32
CA TYR A 441 -16.37 -6.23 -14.62
C TYR A 441 -17.88 -6.53 -14.69
N GLY A 442 -18.52 -6.77 -13.54
CA GLY A 442 -19.97 -7.00 -13.47
C GLY A 442 -20.42 -8.40 -13.91
N HIS A 443 -19.52 -9.39 -13.95
CA HIS A 443 -19.83 -10.76 -14.32
C HIS A 443 -19.90 -11.68 -13.09
N ALA A 444 -20.86 -12.61 -13.08
CA ALA A 444 -20.93 -13.65 -12.06
C ALA A 444 -19.82 -14.71 -12.28
N PRO A 445 -19.27 -15.34 -11.23
CA PRO A 445 -18.24 -16.38 -11.38
C PRO A 445 -18.66 -17.54 -12.28
N LYS A 446 -19.98 -17.87 -12.31
CA LYS A 446 -20.55 -18.93 -13.15
C LYS A 446 -20.66 -18.56 -14.63
N ASP A 447 -20.60 -17.26 -14.98
CA ASP A 447 -20.69 -16.76 -16.36
C ASP A 447 -19.33 -16.71 -17.09
N ALA A 448 -18.22 -17.08 -16.43
CA ALA A 448 -16.87 -17.06 -17.01
C ALA A 448 -16.67 -17.96 -18.25
N ASN A 449 -17.63 -18.83 -18.56
CA ASN A 449 -17.66 -19.68 -19.76
C ASN A 449 -18.55 -19.14 -20.91
N ARG A 450 -19.28 -18.03 -20.72
CA ARG A 450 -19.98 -17.34 -21.81
C ARG A 450 -19.01 -16.43 -22.58
N LYS A 451 -19.38 -16.01 -23.80
CA LYS A 451 -18.61 -15.10 -24.67
C LYS A 451 -18.45 -13.71 -24.01
N VAL A 452 -17.58 -13.61 -23.02
CA VAL A 452 -17.18 -12.37 -22.36
C VAL A 452 -16.04 -11.76 -23.18
N ALA A 453 -16.16 -10.49 -23.55
CA ALA A 453 -15.06 -9.77 -24.19
C ALA A 453 -14.04 -9.38 -23.11
N ALA A 454 -12.82 -9.92 -23.19
CA ALA A 454 -11.78 -9.61 -22.20
C ALA A 454 -11.29 -8.16 -22.35
N GLU A 455 -11.27 -7.43 -21.23
CA GLU A 455 -10.81 -6.03 -21.13
C GLU A 455 -9.35 -5.92 -20.64
N GLY A 456 -8.59 -7.03 -20.68
CA GLY A 456 -7.17 -7.05 -20.42
C GLY A 456 -6.44 -8.20 -21.10
N ILE A 457 -5.11 -8.13 -21.09
CA ILE A 457 -4.22 -9.13 -21.68
C ILE A 457 -3.39 -9.86 -20.62
N GLU A 458 -2.77 -10.97 -21.03
CA GLU A 458 -1.65 -11.59 -20.31
C GLU A 458 -0.36 -11.23 -21.04
N ALA A 459 0.65 -10.86 -20.27
CA ALA A 459 1.95 -10.43 -20.76
C ALA A 459 3.06 -10.98 -19.86
N LEU A 460 4.30 -10.79 -20.32
CA LEU A 460 5.49 -11.03 -19.54
C LEU A 460 6.17 -9.71 -19.25
N LYS A 461 6.60 -9.52 -18.01
CA LYS A 461 7.42 -8.39 -17.60
C LYS A 461 8.83 -8.90 -17.30
N GLU A 462 9.86 -8.30 -17.89
CA GLU A 462 11.24 -8.63 -17.57
C GLU A 462 11.47 -8.46 -16.05
N VAL A 463 12.18 -9.41 -15.43
CA VAL A 463 12.52 -9.33 -14.01
C VAL A 463 13.35 -8.07 -13.80
N SER A 464 12.88 -7.20 -12.92
CA SER A 464 13.58 -5.99 -12.54
C SER A 464 14.49 -6.25 -11.35
N GLU A 465 15.21 -5.20 -10.96
CA GLU A 465 15.84 -5.12 -9.64
C GLU A 465 14.82 -5.32 -8.50
N ASN A 466 15.33 -5.51 -7.29
CA ASN A 466 14.48 -5.62 -6.10
C ASN A 466 13.68 -4.33 -5.89
N LEU A 467 12.58 -4.46 -5.13
CA LEU A 467 11.67 -3.34 -4.92
C LEU A 467 12.37 -2.09 -4.35
N ASP A 468 13.29 -2.28 -3.39
CA ASP A 468 14.00 -1.19 -2.73
C ASP A 468 14.82 -0.36 -3.74
N GLN A 469 15.56 -1.02 -4.63
CA GLN A 469 16.37 -0.38 -5.67
C GLN A 469 15.49 0.33 -6.71
N LEU A 470 14.41 -0.33 -7.16
CA LEU A 470 13.48 0.27 -8.11
C LEU A 470 12.80 1.52 -7.52
N LEU A 471 12.33 1.44 -6.27
CA LEU A 471 11.77 2.61 -5.58
C LEU A 471 12.84 3.69 -5.41
N GLY A 472 14.08 3.31 -5.09
CA GLY A 472 15.24 4.21 -5.08
C GLY A 472 15.37 5.05 -6.35
N GLN A 473 15.33 4.40 -7.51
CA GLN A 473 15.40 5.04 -8.82
C GLN A 473 14.18 5.93 -9.11
N LEU A 474 12.97 5.40 -8.89
CA LEU A 474 11.73 6.13 -9.13
C LEU A 474 11.65 7.41 -8.28
N ILE A 475 11.94 7.28 -6.98
CA ILE A 475 11.91 8.38 -6.03
C ILE A 475 13.03 9.39 -6.30
N GLY A 476 14.24 8.94 -6.64
CA GLY A 476 15.30 9.85 -7.07
C GLY A 476 14.87 10.74 -8.24
N GLY A 477 14.14 10.17 -9.21
CA GLY A 477 13.53 10.92 -10.31
C GLY A 477 12.44 11.90 -9.85
N VAL A 478 11.60 11.51 -8.88
CA VAL A 478 10.57 12.40 -8.33
C VAL A 478 11.17 13.58 -7.58
N GLN A 479 12.16 13.33 -6.71
CA GLN A 479 12.88 14.35 -5.97
C GLN A 479 13.63 15.30 -6.90
N ALA A 480 14.23 14.79 -7.98
CA ALA A 480 14.84 15.62 -9.01
C ALA A 480 13.81 16.54 -9.68
N GLY A 481 12.64 16.00 -10.06
CA GLY A 481 11.53 16.78 -10.61
C GLY A 481 11.07 17.88 -9.65
N MET A 482 10.88 17.56 -8.37
CA MET A 482 10.55 18.55 -7.34
C MET A 482 11.62 19.64 -7.19
N GLY A 483 12.90 19.26 -7.25
CA GLY A 483 14.03 20.20 -7.26
C GLY A 483 13.97 21.16 -8.45
N TYR A 484 13.70 20.67 -9.67
CA TYR A 484 13.53 21.51 -10.86
C TYR A 484 12.33 22.45 -10.80
N LEU A 485 11.28 22.08 -10.04
CA LEU A 485 10.07 22.89 -9.86
C LEU A 485 10.13 23.78 -8.61
N GLY A 486 11.23 23.74 -7.85
CA GLY A 486 11.36 24.52 -6.61
C GLY A 486 10.37 24.10 -5.52
N ALA A 487 9.97 22.84 -5.50
CA ALA A 487 8.96 22.30 -4.58
C ALA A 487 9.64 21.54 -3.43
N ALA A 488 9.49 22.01 -2.18
CA ALA A 488 10.02 21.31 -1.01
C ALA A 488 9.09 20.18 -0.56
N LYS A 489 7.78 20.34 -0.74
CA LYS A 489 6.74 19.36 -0.40
C LYS A 489 5.79 19.15 -1.57
N LEU A 490 5.01 18.06 -1.55
CA LEU A 490 4.02 17.77 -2.59
C LEU A 490 2.96 18.89 -2.76
N ALA A 491 2.59 19.58 -1.68
CA ALA A 491 1.71 20.75 -1.77
C ALA A 491 2.33 21.88 -2.61
N ASP A 492 3.63 22.14 -2.45
CA ASP A 492 4.36 23.13 -3.26
C ASP A 492 4.40 22.69 -4.73
N LEU A 493 4.62 21.39 -4.98
CA LEU A 493 4.65 20.83 -6.32
C LEU A 493 3.34 21.12 -7.06
N ARG A 494 2.19 20.87 -6.42
CA ARG A 494 0.86 21.16 -6.97
C ARG A 494 0.63 22.66 -7.19
N ALA A 495 1.07 23.49 -6.25
CA ALA A 495 0.84 24.93 -6.30
C ALA A 495 1.71 25.64 -7.36
N LYS A 496 2.95 25.18 -7.57
CA LYS A 496 3.93 25.83 -8.44
C LYS A 496 3.92 25.30 -9.87
N ALA A 497 3.51 24.05 -10.09
CA ALA A 497 3.61 23.38 -11.38
C ALA A 497 3.00 24.22 -12.52
N CYS A 498 3.81 24.42 -13.56
CA CYS A 498 3.41 25.06 -14.80
C CYS A 498 3.65 24.10 -15.96
N TYR A 499 2.72 24.09 -16.89
CA TYR A 499 2.59 23.06 -17.93
C TYR A 499 2.72 23.68 -19.31
N THR A 500 3.19 22.87 -20.25
CA THR A 500 3.11 23.18 -21.67
C THR A 500 2.82 21.92 -22.47
N ARG A 501 2.06 22.05 -23.55
CA ARG A 501 1.72 20.94 -24.44
C ARG A 501 2.87 20.75 -25.42
N ILE A 502 3.30 19.52 -25.61
CA ILE A 502 4.39 19.19 -26.54
C ILE A 502 3.83 18.50 -27.79
N SER A 503 4.57 18.63 -28.88
CA SER A 503 4.29 17.87 -30.10
C SER A 503 4.87 16.45 -30.00
N PRO A 504 4.49 15.51 -30.87
CA PRO A 504 5.15 14.22 -30.97
C PRO A 504 6.66 14.32 -31.22
N ALA A 505 7.13 15.38 -31.91
CA ALA A 505 8.55 15.62 -32.10
C ALA A 505 9.23 16.04 -30.79
N GLY A 506 8.58 16.88 -29.97
CA GLY A 506 9.08 17.24 -28.64
C GLY A 506 9.14 16.04 -27.69
N GLN A 507 8.18 15.11 -27.79
CA GLN A 507 8.24 13.86 -27.03
C GLN A 507 9.38 12.95 -27.50
N LYS A 508 9.64 12.89 -28.81
CA LYS A 508 10.79 12.15 -29.35
C LYS A 508 12.12 12.76 -28.90
N GLU A 509 12.21 14.08 -28.88
CA GLU A 509 13.38 14.84 -28.38
C GLU A 509 13.66 14.57 -26.90
N ALA A 510 12.62 14.36 -26.08
CA ALA A 510 12.75 14.10 -24.65
C ALA A 510 13.41 12.74 -24.32
N ALA A 511 13.38 11.77 -25.25
CA ALA A 511 14.07 10.50 -25.09
C ALA A 511 15.51 10.58 -25.64
N PRO A 512 16.47 9.75 -25.16
CA PRO A 512 17.77 9.61 -25.80
C PRO A 512 17.60 9.28 -27.29
N HIS A 513 18.21 10.09 -28.14
CA HIS A 513 18.15 9.94 -29.59
C HIS A 513 19.56 10.07 -30.20
N ASP A 514 19.75 9.44 -31.36
CA ASP A 514 21.00 9.43 -32.13
C ASP A 514 22.22 8.82 -31.42
N VAL A 515 21.98 7.86 -30.51
CA VAL A 515 23.01 7.12 -29.76
C VAL A 515 22.69 5.63 -29.64
N VAL A 516 23.72 4.81 -29.39
CA VAL A 516 23.57 3.39 -29.01
C VAL A 516 23.73 3.27 -27.51
N GLU A 517 22.68 2.82 -26.83
CA GLU A 517 22.68 2.66 -25.38
C GLU A 517 23.52 1.44 -24.97
N MET A 518 24.61 1.67 -24.24
CA MET A 518 25.53 0.61 -23.79
C MET A 518 25.01 -0.15 -22.57
N LYS A 519 24.22 0.52 -21.73
CA LYS A 519 23.48 -0.05 -20.59
C LYS A 519 22.22 0.79 -20.41
N ALA A 520 21.05 0.17 -20.47
CA ALA A 520 19.82 0.83 -20.08
C ALA A 520 19.87 1.18 -18.59
N SER A 521 19.59 2.43 -18.25
CA SER A 521 19.26 2.80 -16.88
C SER A 521 17.77 2.46 -16.73
N SER A 522 17.47 1.35 -16.04
CA SER A 522 16.10 0.84 -15.87
C SER A 522 15.20 1.79 -15.08
#